data_AF-A0A2E9MBG0-F1
#
_entry.id   AF-A0A2E9MBG0-F1
#
_cell.length_a   1.000
_cell.length_b   1.000
_cell.length_c   1.000
_cell.angle_alpha   90.00
_cell.angle_beta   90.00
_cell.angle_gamma   90.00
#
_symmetry.space_group_name_H-M   'P 1'
#
loop_
_entity.id
_entity.type
_entity.pdbx_description
1 polymer ?
#
loop_
_entity_poly.entity_id
_entity_poly.type
_entity_poly.pdbx_seq_one_letter_code
_entity_poly.pdbx_strand_id
1 'polypeptide(L)'
;MTPMDDDLVRWLLLGSAVLAILWVLAALWTLHVARRHGGSCARWFLYGMLLGPIGVLLSYRMVRACPTCGAVVLRDVLTCPSCENQVPRMDPNDHPEDYMKTYRKTW
;
A
#
# COMPACT_ATOMS: atom_id res chain seq x y z
N MET A 1 -6.57 26.38 -36.96
CA MET A 1 -7.09 25.78 -35.72
C MET A 1 -8.52 25.40 -36.00
N THR A 2 -8.84 24.11 -36.14
CA THR A 2 -10.22 23.70 -36.42
C THR A 2 -10.96 23.46 -35.09
N PRO A 3 -12.27 23.74 -35.00
CA PRO A 3 -13.03 23.57 -33.77
C PRO A 3 -13.00 22.13 -33.23
N MET A 4 -12.73 21.16 -34.11
CA MET A 4 -12.57 19.75 -33.76
C MET A 4 -11.31 19.47 -32.91
N ASP A 5 -10.26 20.28 -33.06
CA ASP A 5 -9.02 20.15 -32.28
C ASP A 5 -9.22 20.62 -30.84
N ASP A 6 -10.00 21.70 -30.63
CA ASP A 6 -10.28 22.28 -29.31
C ASP A 6 -11.12 21.34 -28.43
N ASP A 7 -12.10 20.65 -29.02
CA ASP A 7 -12.89 19.65 -28.31
C ASP A 7 -12.06 18.40 -27.97
N LEU A 8 -11.19 17.94 -28.88
CA LEU A 8 -10.28 16.83 -28.62
C LEU A 8 -9.33 17.13 -27.45
N VAL A 9 -8.74 18.33 -27.44
CA VAL A 9 -7.85 18.79 -26.36
C VAL A 9 -8.62 18.89 -25.03
N ARG A 10 -9.85 19.41 -25.03
CA ARG A 10 -10.70 19.42 -23.82
C ARG A 10 -10.96 18.02 -23.28
N TRP A 11 -11.30 17.05 -24.14
CA TRP A 11 -11.53 15.67 -23.71
C TRP A 11 -10.27 14.99 -23.19
N LEU A 12 -9.11 15.22 -23.81
CA LEU A 12 -7.82 14.72 -23.33
C LEU A 12 -7.42 15.31 -21.97
N LEU A 13 -7.65 16.62 -21.76
CA LEU A 13 -7.40 17.28 -20.48
C LEU A 13 -8.33 16.77 -19.38
N LEU A 14 -9.63 16.60 -19.67
CA LEU A 14 -10.59 16.03 -18.72
C LEU A 14 -10.25 14.58 -18.38
N GLY A 15 -9.91 13.77 -19.38
CA GLY A 15 -9.54 12.36 -19.17
C GLY A 15 -8.28 12.21 -18.32
N SER A 16 -7.23 12.97 -18.63
CA SER A 16 -5.98 12.95 -17.86
C SER A 16 -6.14 13.52 -16.46
N ALA A 17 -6.96 14.56 -16.27
CA ALA A 17 -7.27 15.10 -14.94
C ALA A 17 -8.00 14.09 -14.06
N VAL A 18 -9.03 13.40 -14.58
CA VAL A 18 -9.75 12.36 -13.83
C VAL A 18 -8.82 11.20 -13.47
N LEU A 19 -7.96 10.78 -14.41
CA LEU A 19 -6.98 9.73 -14.15
C LEU A 19 -5.99 10.14 -13.05
N ALA A 20 -5.48 11.38 -13.10
CA ALA A 20 -4.57 11.91 -12.09
C ALA A 20 -5.24 11.99 -10.71
N ILE A 21 -6.51 12.43 -10.63
CA ILE A 21 -7.27 12.46 -9.39
C ILE A 21 -7.42 11.04 -8.81
N LEU A 22 -7.83 10.07 -9.62
CA LEU A 22 -7.94 8.67 -9.19
C LEU A 22 -6.58 8.12 -8.71
N TRP A 23 -5.49 8.49 -9.38
CA TRP A 23 -4.14 8.10 -8.99
C TRP A 23 -3.73 8.68 -7.62
N VAL A 24 -4.01 9.95 -7.39
CA VAL A 24 -3.72 10.62 -6.11
C VAL A 24 -4.60 10.06 -4.99
N LEU A 25 -5.88 9.80 -5.25
CA LEU A 25 -6.77 9.17 -4.27
C LEU A 25 -6.29 7.77 -3.89
N ALA A 26 -5.83 6.98 -4.86
CA ALA A 26 -5.22 5.67 -4.59
C ALA A 26 -3.98 5.80 -3.71
N ALA A 27 -3.09 6.75 -4.01
CA ALA A 27 -1.90 7.02 -3.20
C ALA A 27 -2.27 7.45 -1.76
N LEU A 28 -3.22 8.37 -1.59
CA LEU A 28 -3.72 8.79 -0.28
C LEU A 28 -4.34 7.63 0.51
N TRP A 29 -5.06 6.73 -0.17
CA TRP A 29 -5.63 5.53 0.45
C TRP A 29 -4.54 4.61 0.98
N THR A 30 -3.49 4.34 0.19
CA THR A 30 -2.35 3.52 0.66
C THR A 30 -1.67 4.13 1.88
N LEU A 31 -1.56 5.46 1.95
CA LEU A 31 -0.98 6.15 3.09
C LEU A 31 -1.86 6.05 4.33
N HIS A 32 -3.18 6.21 4.18
CA HIS A 32 -4.11 6.07 5.30
C HIS A 32 -4.10 4.65 5.87
N VAL A 33 -4.10 3.64 5.00
CA VAL A 33 -3.96 2.22 5.34
C VAL A 33 -2.62 1.96 6.05
N ALA A 34 -1.51 2.46 5.50
CA ALA A 34 -0.19 2.30 6.12
C ALA A 34 -0.09 2.94 7.51
N ARG A 35 -0.68 4.13 7.70
CA ARG A 35 -0.74 4.83 9.00
C ARG A 35 -1.48 4.00 10.05
N ARG A 36 -2.59 3.36 9.68
CA ARG A 36 -3.34 2.51 10.61
C ARG A 36 -2.64 1.20 10.95
N HIS A 37 -1.86 0.66 10.01
CA HIS A 37 -1.22 -0.65 10.17
C HIS A 37 0.25 -0.57 10.66
N GLY A 38 0.76 0.61 11.02
CA GLY A 38 2.08 0.80 11.64
C GLY A 38 3.26 0.63 10.68
N GLY A 39 3.03 0.69 9.37
CA GLY A 39 4.07 0.60 8.36
C GLY A 39 4.90 1.88 8.25
N SER A 40 6.12 1.78 7.73
CA SER A 40 6.93 2.95 7.33
C SER A 40 6.17 3.80 6.30
N CYS A 41 5.50 4.86 6.76
CA CYS A 41 4.59 5.68 5.96
C CYS A 41 5.23 6.22 4.67
N ALA A 42 6.53 6.55 4.72
CA ALA A 42 7.27 7.09 3.58
C ALA A 42 7.42 6.08 2.43
N ARG A 43 7.77 4.81 2.72
CA ARG A 43 7.93 3.78 1.67
C ARG A 43 6.61 3.43 1.01
N TRP A 44 5.55 3.31 1.82
CA TRP A 44 4.23 2.94 1.32
C TRP A 44 3.57 4.07 0.52
N PHE A 45 3.79 5.33 0.90
CA PHE A 45 3.43 6.47 0.07
C PHE A 45 4.18 6.49 -1.26
N LEU A 46 5.51 6.23 -1.24
CA LEU A 46 6.31 6.12 -2.45
C LEU A 46 5.83 5.00 -3.37
N TYR A 47 5.51 3.83 -2.84
CA TYR A 47 4.94 2.73 -3.63
C TYR A 47 3.54 3.06 -4.17
N GLY A 48 2.68 3.71 -3.39
CA GLY A 48 1.35 4.14 -3.85
C GLY A 48 1.43 5.20 -4.96
N MET A 49 2.34 6.16 -4.83
CA MET A 49 2.54 7.21 -5.83
C MET A 49 3.20 6.67 -7.11
N LEU A 50 4.14 5.72 -6.99
CA LEU A 50 4.89 5.16 -8.11
C LEU A 50 4.14 4.04 -8.86
N LEU A 51 3.43 3.17 -8.15
CA LEU A 51 2.71 2.02 -8.74
C LEU A 51 1.20 2.24 -8.90
N GLY A 52 0.64 3.34 -8.38
CA GLY A 52 -0.78 3.66 -8.45
C GLY A 52 -1.65 2.51 -7.91
N PRO A 53 -2.61 1.97 -8.70
CA PRO A 53 -3.52 0.93 -8.23
C PRO A 53 -2.80 -0.37 -7.84
N ILE A 54 -1.66 -0.68 -8.47
CA ILE A 54 -0.86 -1.86 -8.14
C ILE A 54 -0.25 -1.73 -6.72
N GLY A 55 0.11 -0.51 -6.32
CA GLY A 55 0.59 -0.21 -4.96
C GLY A 55 -0.46 -0.51 -3.89
N VAL A 56 -1.74 -0.23 -4.18
CA VAL A 56 -2.87 -0.57 -3.30
C VAL A 56 -3.00 -2.09 -3.14
N LEU A 57 -2.93 -2.84 -4.24
CA LEU A 57 -3.01 -4.31 -4.21
C LEU A 57 -1.88 -4.94 -3.40
N LEU A 58 -0.65 -4.43 -3.54
CA LEU A 58 0.49 -4.86 -2.72
C LEU A 58 0.27 -4.58 -1.23
N SER A 59 -0.34 -3.44 -0.88
CA SER A 59 -0.62 -3.11 0.52
C SER A 59 -1.54 -4.12 1.18
N TYR A 60 -2.56 -4.60 0.47
CA TYR A 60 -3.46 -5.64 0.96
C TYR A 60 -2.81 -7.03 1.04
N ARG A 61 -1.78 -7.31 0.24
CA ARG A 61 -1.07 -8.61 0.31
C ARG A 61 -0.01 -8.69 1.41
N MET A 62 0.48 -7.54 1.88
CA MET A 62 1.55 -7.45 2.88
C MET A 62 1.05 -7.27 4.31
N VAL A 63 -0.26 -7.31 4.54
CA VAL A 63 -0.86 -7.27 5.88
C VAL A 63 -1.04 -8.68 6.47
N ARG A 64 -1.00 -8.76 7.79
CA ARG A 64 -1.34 -9.94 8.61
C ARG A 64 -2.09 -9.49 9.86
N ALA A 65 -2.85 -10.39 10.48
CA ALA A 65 -3.41 -10.13 11.80
C ALA A 65 -2.32 -10.25 12.88
N CYS A 66 -2.38 -9.38 13.88
CA CYS A 66 -1.60 -9.51 15.11
C CYS A 66 -2.12 -10.72 15.91
N PRO A 67 -1.26 -11.64 16.37
CA PRO A 67 -1.71 -12.81 17.13
C PRO A 67 -2.27 -12.45 18.52
N THR A 68 -1.91 -11.29 19.07
CA THR A 68 -2.31 -10.88 20.42
C THR A 68 -3.64 -10.13 20.44
N CYS A 69 -3.85 -9.20 19.50
CA CYS A 69 -5.04 -8.33 19.49
C CYS A 69 -5.94 -8.49 18.27
N GLY A 70 -5.52 -9.27 17.26
CA GLY A 70 -6.27 -9.43 16.01
C GLY A 70 -6.23 -8.22 15.06
N ALA A 71 -5.61 -7.10 15.47
CA ALA A 71 -5.48 -5.93 14.61
C ALA A 71 -4.69 -6.27 13.34
N VAL A 72 -5.16 -5.76 12.20
CA VAL A 72 -4.44 -5.87 10.93
C VAL A 72 -3.18 -5.01 11.03
N VAL A 73 -2.02 -5.59 10.75
CA VAL A 73 -0.70 -4.93 10.80
C VAL A 73 0.12 -5.33 9.58
N LEU A 74 1.11 -4.52 9.22
CA LEU A 74 2.05 -4.93 8.19
C LEU A 74 2.97 -6.06 8.69
N ARG A 75 3.37 -6.96 7.80
CA ARG A 75 4.29 -8.08 8.13
C ARG A 75 5.67 -7.61 8.61
N ASP A 76 6.12 -6.47 8.10
CA ASP A 76 7.45 -5.91 8.39
C ASP A 76 7.52 -5.21 9.75
N VAL A 77 6.39 -5.04 10.46
CA VAL A 77 6.36 -4.31 11.73
C VAL A 77 6.80 -5.22 12.88
N LEU A 78 7.71 -4.73 13.72
CA LEU A 78 8.20 -5.41 14.92
C LEU A 78 7.21 -5.32 16.09
N THR A 79 6.54 -4.17 16.21
CA THR A 79 5.63 -3.84 17.31
C THR A 79 4.26 -3.48 16.77
N CYS A 80 3.20 -4.08 17.31
CA CYS A 80 1.85 -3.76 16.89
C CYS A 80 1.47 -2.32 17.28
N PRO A 81 1.00 -1.46 16.36
CA PRO A 81 0.58 -0.09 16.70
C PRO A 81 -0.71 -0.03 17.54
N SER A 82 -1.47 -1.13 17.61
CA SER A 82 -2.76 -1.17 18.31
C SER A 82 -2.64 -1.65 19.76
N CYS A 83 -1.71 -2.57 20.05
CA CYS A 83 -1.56 -3.16 21.38
C CYS A 83 -0.14 -3.08 21.94
N GLU A 84 0.79 -2.47 21.20
CA GLU A 84 2.21 -2.32 21.55
C GLU A 84 2.98 -3.61 21.87
N ASN A 85 2.36 -4.77 21.67
CA ASN A 85 3.02 -6.06 21.81
C ASN A 85 3.93 -6.36 20.62
N GLN A 86 5.02 -7.08 20.89
CA GLN A 86 5.89 -7.58 19.84
C GLN A 86 5.17 -8.59 18.95
N VAL A 87 5.25 -8.38 17.64
CA VAL A 87 4.67 -9.28 16.65
C VAL A 87 5.73 -10.32 16.27
N PRO A 88 5.57 -11.60 16.67
CA PRO A 88 6.57 -12.63 16.39
C PRO A 88 6.76 -12.79 14.88
N ARG A 89 8.03 -13.02 14.49
CA ARG A 89 8.38 -13.40 13.13
C ARG A 89 7.69 -14.74 12.82
N MET A 90 7.14 -14.88 11.61
CA MET A 90 6.64 -16.18 11.17
C MET A 90 7.83 -17.10 10.91
N ASP A 91 7.74 -18.34 11.39
CA ASP A 91 8.75 -19.35 11.14
C ASP A 91 8.75 -19.68 9.63
N PRO A 92 9.91 -19.62 8.94
CA PRO A 92 10.01 -20.04 7.56
C PRO A 92 9.53 -21.48 7.30
N ASN A 93 9.60 -22.36 8.31
CA ASN A 93 9.18 -23.76 8.19
C ASN A 93 7.66 -23.97 8.24
N ASP A 94 6.89 -23.01 8.78
CA ASP A 94 5.42 -23.12 8.81
C ASP A 94 4.80 -22.94 7.41
N HIS A 95 5.49 -22.22 6.51
CA HIS A 95 5.03 -21.92 5.15
C HIS A 95 6.19 -22.00 4.14
N PRO A 96 6.71 -23.21 3.85
CA PRO A 96 7.87 -23.40 2.99
C PRO A 96 7.64 -22.94 1.55
N GLU A 97 6.39 -22.94 1.08
CA GLU A 97 6.01 -22.48 -0.26
C GLU A 97 6.05 -20.96 -0.43
N ASP A 98 6.14 -20.19 0.66
CA ASP A 98 5.91 -18.74 0.65
C ASP A 98 6.99 -17.93 1.39
N TYR A 99 8.25 -18.18 1.02
CA TYR A 99 9.45 -17.53 1.58
C TYR A 99 9.39 -15.98 1.56
N MET A 100 8.66 -15.39 0.60
CA MET A 100 8.48 -13.93 0.54
C MET A 100 7.60 -13.40 1.68
N LYS A 101 6.70 -14.22 2.25
CA LYS A 101 5.84 -13.82 3.37
C LYS A 101 6.54 -13.90 4.72
N THR A 102 7.61 -14.69 4.84
CA THR A 102 8.38 -14.89 6.07
C THR A 102 9.61 -13.97 6.16
N TYR A 103 9.90 -13.23 5.09
CA TYR A 103 10.99 -12.25 5.06
C TYR A 103 10.62 -10.96 5.82
N ARG A 104 11.33 -10.73 6.93
CA ARG A 104 11.38 -9.45 7.67
C ARG A 104 12.84 -8.99 7.71
N LYS A 105 13.12 -7.74 7.32
CA LYS A 105 14.49 -7.18 7.43
C LYS A 105 14.80 -6.90 8.89
N THR A 106 15.99 -7.32 9.34
CA THR A 106 16.43 -7.24 10.75
C THR A 106 17.53 -6.20 10.99
N TRP A 107 17.87 -5.41 9.97
CA TRP A 107 18.95 -4.42 9.98
C TRP A 107 18.44 -3.04 9.59
#